data_AF-A0A383BYC9-F1
#
_entry.id   AF-A0A383BYC9-F1
#
_cell.length_a   1.000
_cell.length_b   1.000
_cell.length_c   1.000
_cell.angle_alpha   90.00
_cell.angle_beta   90.00
_cell.angle_gamma   90.00
#
_symmetry.space_group_name_H-M   'P 1'
#
loop_
_entity.id
_entity.type
_entity.pdbx_description
1 polymer ?
#
loop_
_entity_poly.entity_id
_entity_poly.type
_entity_poly.pdbx_seq_one_letter_code
_entity_poly.pdbx_strand_id
1 'polypeptide(L)'
;MNKHIHQIALVVLSIVHAPINATDIDSSFSVKWQTAPWGSGGLYPAGPPWAMVGPFDFDSDGYGDFVVSSSYTGSFCNDIYHYEAVSDDSVALKWLYTFSELSCTYDNYSSVAVGDLDSDSNPEILALMDTDPSVSGQHGLQIFEWDPDSLAFPDTPTTTWDMGLDNVWEAGQILTAELDGDETQEVIVSIMDGPWGTTGSCRLMIFELENNDLGSPV
;
A
#
# COMPACT_ATOMS: atom_id res chain seq x y z
N MET A 1 -75.18 -12.82 58.53
CA MET A 1 -74.22 -13.73 57.89
C MET A 1 -74.01 -13.25 56.45
N ASN A 2 -73.07 -12.31 56.27
CA ASN A 2 -72.79 -11.66 54.98
C ASN A 2 -71.96 -12.61 54.10
N LYS A 3 -72.45 -12.97 52.91
CA LYS A 3 -71.68 -13.72 51.92
C LYS A 3 -70.87 -12.74 51.08
N HIS A 4 -69.56 -12.70 51.29
CA HIS A 4 -68.62 -11.95 50.45
C HIS A 4 -68.44 -12.66 49.10
N ILE A 5 -69.00 -12.09 48.04
CA ILE A 5 -68.75 -12.53 46.66
C ILE A 5 -67.39 -11.94 46.25
N HIS A 6 -66.37 -12.78 46.14
CA HIS A 6 -65.07 -12.37 45.61
C HIS A 6 -65.16 -12.31 44.08
N GLN A 7 -65.03 -11.12 43.50
CA GLN A 7 -64.88 -10.94 42.06
C GLN A 7 -63.48 -11.42 41.65
N ILE A 8 -63.42 -12.47 40.82
CA ILE A 8 -62.19 -12.90 40.18
C ILE A 8 -61.96 -11.97 38.99
N ALA A 9 -60.98 -11.07 39.09
CA ALA A 9 -60.53 -10.27 37.97
C ALA A 9 -59.68 -11.15 37.04
N LEU A 10 -60.16 -11.39 35.82
CA LEU A 10 -59.41 -12.07 34.77
C LEU A 10 -58.43 -11.07 34.14
N VAL A 11 -57.13 -11.21 34.43
CA VAL A 11 -56.07 -10.45 33.77
C VAL A 11 -55.75 -11.16 32.45
N VAL A 12 -56.15 -10.57 31.32
CA VAL A 12 -55.79 -11.08 29.99
C VAL A 12 -54.43 -10.50 29.62
N LEU A 13 -53.39 -11.32 29.72
CA LEU A 13 -52.05 -10.96 29.25
C LEU A 13 -52.03 -11.00 27.72
N SER A 14 -51.94 -9.83 27.09
CA SER A 14 -51.84 -9.69 25.64
C SER A 14 -50.38 -9.83 25.22
N ILE A 15 -50.00 -10.97 24.64
CA ILE A 15 -48.64 -11.17 24.11
C ILE A 15 -48.57 -10.56 22.70
N VAL A 16 -47.94 -9.38 22.60
CA VAL A 16 -47.61 -8.77 21.31
C VAL A 16 -46.48 -9.59 20.68
N HIS A 17 -46.81 -10.37 19.65
CA HIS A 17 -45.82 -11.07 18.85
C HIS A 17 -45.28 -10.12 17.78
N ALA A 18 -44.06 -9.61 17.96
CA ALA A 18 -43.32 -8.97 16.89
C ALA A 18 -42.66 -10.08 16.04
N PRO A 19 -42.94 -10.21 14.74
CA PRO A 19 -42.19 -11.14 13.90
C PRO A 19 -40.74 -10.65 13.79
N ILE A 20 -39.82 -11.44 14.34
CA ILE A 20 -38.38 -11.29 14.08
C ILE A 20 -38.15 -11.98 12.74
N ASN A 21 -38.04 -11.22 11.67
CA ASN A 21 -37.61 -11.76 10.38
C ASN A 21 -36.09 -11.85 10.38
N ALA A 22 -35.54 -13.04 10.11
CA ALA A 22 -34.14 -13.16 9.75
C ALA A 22 -33.97 -12.49 8.38
N THR A 23 -33.12 -11.47 8.30
CA THR A 23 -32.67 -10.94 7.01
C THR A 23 -31.47 -11.78 6.58
N ASP A 24 -31.61 -12.55 5.50
CA ASP A 24 -30.45 -13.15 4.87
C ASP A 24 -29.54 -12.02 4.40
N ILE A 25 -28.30 -12.00 4.89
CA ILE A 25 -27.28 -11.09 4.38
C ILE A 25 -26.83 -11.70 3.05
N ASP A 26 -27.07 -10.97 1.96
CA ASP A 26 -26.50 -11.32 0.66
C ASP A 26 -24.97 -11.24 0.77
N SER A 27 -24.33 -12.41 0.72
CA SER A 27 -22.88 -12.56 0.75
C SER A 27 -22.30 -12.83 -0.65
N SER A 28 -23.06 -12.55 -1.70
CA SER A 28 -22.58 -12.68 -3.06
C SER A 28 -21.56 -11.59 -3.39
N PHE A 29 -20.40 -12.00 -3.90
CA PHE A 29 -19.38 -11.12 -4.45
C PHE A 29 -19.36 -11.26 -5.97
N SER A 30 -19.12 -10.15 -6.66
CA SER A 30 -18.88 -10.16 -8.11
C SER A 30 -17.51 -9.57 -8.39
N VAL A 31 -16.70 -10.27 -9.18
CA VAL A 31 -15.42 -9.77 -9.65
C VAL A 31 -15.71 -8.72 -10.72
N LYS A 32 -15.25 -7.49 -10.49
CA LYS A 32 -15.45 -6.36 -11.41
C LYS A 32 -14.32 -6.24 -12.41
N TRP A 33 -13.10 -6.46 -11.93
CA TRP A 33 -11.89 -6.36 -12.73
C TRP A 33 -10.81 -7.29 -12.18
N GLN A 34 -9.93 -7.78 -13.05
CA GLN A 34 -8.74 -8.54 -12.69
C GLN A 34 -7.71 -8.49 -13.83
N THR A 35 -6.43 -8.59 -13.51
CA THR A 35 -5.38 -8.83 -14.49
C THR A 35 -5.38 -10.29 -14.95
N ALA A 36 -4.72 -10.57 -16.07
CA ALA A 36 -4.44 -11.94 -16.48
C ALA A 36 -3.35 -12.54 -15.57
N PRO A 37 -3.51 -13.77 -15.04
CA PRO A 37 -2.47 -14.40 -14.23
C PRO A 37 -1.18 -14.66 -15.03
N TRP A 38 -0.06 -14.66 -14.32
CA TRP A 38 1.22 -15.14 -14.83
C TRP A 38 1.08 -16.58 -15.38
N GLY A 39 1.66 -16.83 -16.56
CA GLY A 39 1.50 -18.09 -17.28
C GLY A 39 0.25 -18.22 -18.16
N SER A 40 -0.71 -17.29 -18.03
CA SER A 40 -1.87 -17.16 -18.95
C SER A 40 -1.70 -16.01 -19.96
N GLY A 41 -0.48 -15.50 -20.12
CA GLY A 41 -0.16 -14.36 -20.98
C GLY A 41 -0.20 -13.00 -20.29
N GLY A 42 -0.51 -12.94 -18.99
CA GLY A 42 -0.35 -11.73 -18.18
C GLY A 42 1.12 -11.49 -17.81
N LEU A 43 1.53 -10.23 -17.88
CA LEU A 43 2.87 -9.78 -17.50
C LEU A 43 2.88 -8.93 -16.24
N TYR A 44 1.77 -8.23 -15.93
CA TYR A 44 1.71 -7.29 -14.83
C TYR A 44 0.53 -7.60 -13.91
N PRO A 45 0.77 -7.80 -12.60
CA PRO A 45 2.09 -7.77 -11.96
C PRO A 45 2.96 -8.99 -12.32
N ALA A 46 4.28 -8.78 -12.45
CA ALA A 46 5.30 -9.78 -12.84
C ALA A 46 5.74 -10.69 -11.68
N GLY A 47 5.17 -10.46 -10.49
CA GLY A 47 5.20 -11.31 -9.29
C GLY A 47 3.92 -11.12 -8.47
N PRO A 48 3.71 -11.89 -7.39
CA PRO A 48 2.61 -11.65 -6.45
C PRO A 48 2.61 -10.20 -5.92
N PRO A 49 1.47 -9.48 -5.92
CA PRO A 49 1.33 -8.24 -5.17
C PRO A 49 1.64 -8.44 -3.68
N TRP A 50 2.44 -7.54 -3.11
CA TRP A 50 2.83 -7.58 -1.70
C TRP A 50 2.23 -6.45 -0.88
N ALA A 51 2.45 -5.21 -1.32
CA ALA A 51 1.88 -4.02 -0.72
C ALA A 51 1.04 -3.27 -1.74
N MET A 52 0.00 -2.60 -1.24
CA MET A 52 -0.92 -1.82 -2.05
C MET A 52 -1.48 -0.67 -1.22
N VAL A 53 -1.51 0.52 -1.81
CA VAL A 53 -1.96 1.77 -1.17
C VAL A 53 -2.87 2.55 -2.11
N GLY A 54 -3.83 3.27 -1.52
CA GLY A 54 -4.87 4.04 -2.22
C GLY A 54 -6.21 4.05 -1.46
N PRO A 55 -7.26 4.67 -2.03
CA PRO A 55 -7.24 5.33 -3.33
C PRO A 55 -6.56 6.72 -3.28
N PHE A 56 -5.98 7.12 -4.40
CA PHE A 56 -5.54 8.49 -4.71
C PHE A 56 -6.33 9.03 -5.91
N ASP A 57 -6.07 10.27 -6.30
CA ASP A 57 -6.62 10.91 -7.51
C ASP A 57 -5.50 11.79 -8.09
N PHE A 58 -4.48 11.14 -8.65
CA PHE A 58 -3.21 11.82 -8.99
C PHE A 58 -3.40 12.86 -10.09
N ASP A 59 -4.22 12.55 -11.10
CA ASP A 59 -4.49 13.43 -12.24
C ASP A 59 -5.74 14.30 -12.07
N SER A 60 -6.40 14.22 -10.91
CA SER A 60 -7.58 15.02 -10.55
C SER A 60 -8.76 14.87 -11.51
N ASP A 61 -8.91 13.69 -12.12
CA ASP A 61 -10.01 13.39 -13.04
C ASP A 61 -11.28 12.88 -12.32
N GLY A 62 -11.16 12.61 -11.01
CA GLY A 62 -12.24 12.17 -10.13
C GLY A 62 -12.43 10.65 -10.06
N TYR A 63 -11.57 9.88 -10.72
CA TYR A 63 -11.43 8.44 -10.53
C TYR A 63 -10.30 8.10 -9.55
N GLY A 64 -10.39 6.91 -8.96
CA GLY A 64 -9.43 6.46 -7.95
C GLY A 64 -8.22 5.77 -8.56
N ASP A 65 -7.03 6.21 -8.18
CA ASP A 65 -5.75 5.57 -8.40
C ASP A 65 -5.35 4.67 -7.23
N PHE A 66 -4.49 3.70 -7.49
CA PHE A 66 -3.80 2.95 -6.44
C PHE A 66 -2.45 2.45 -6.94
N VAL A 67 -1.54 2.26 -5.99
CA VAL A 67 -0.17 1.83 -6.27
C VAL A 67 0.03 0.45 -5.65
N VAL A 68 0.71 -0.42 -6.38
CA VAL A 68 0.98 -1.81 -5.97
C VAL A 68 2.47 -2.10 -6.14
N SER A 69 3.08 -2.76 -5.16
CA SER A 69 4.41 -3.34 -5.29
C SER A 69 4.32 -4.86 -5.41
N SER A 70 5.27 -5.48 -6.12
CA SER A 70 5.38 -6.95 -6.19
C SER A 70 6.28 -7.52 -5.07
N SER A 71 6.25 -8.83 -4.87
CA SER A 71 7.30 -9.56 -4.15
C SER A 71 7.55 -10.92 -4.78
N TYR A 72 8.39 -11.74 -4.12
CA TYR A 72 8.82 -13.06 -4.57
C TYR A 72 9.33 -13.04 -6.00
N THR A 73 10.24 -12.10 -6.27
CA THR A 73 10.73 -11.87 -7.63
C THR A 73 11.38 -13.11 -8.22
N GLY A 74 11.43 -13.16 -9.54
CA GLY A 74 12.16 -14.18 -10.28
C GLY A 74 12.82 -13.53 -11.49
N SER A 75 12.51 -14.02 -12.69
CA SER A 75 13.07 -13.48 -13.93
C SER A 75 12.74 -12.02 -14.25
N PHE A 76 11.86 -11.37 -13.46
CA PHE A 76 11.33 -10.03 -13.75
C PHE A 76 11.60 -8.99 -12.66
N CYS A 77 12.42 -9.30 -11.64
CA CYS A 77 12.73 -8.39 -10.53
C CYS A 77 11.48 -7.89 -9.80
N ASN A 78 11.62 -6.94 -8.87
CA ASN A 78 10.49 -6.27 -8.25
C ASN A 78 10.03 -5.11 -9.13
N ASP A 79 8.74 -4.82 -9.07
CA ASP A 79 8.09 -3.75 -9.79
C ASP A 79 7.20 -2.91 -8.86
N ILE A 80 6.92 -1.69 -9.29
CA ILE A 80 5.78 -0.90 -8.83
C ILE A 80 4.86 -0.61 -10.01
N TYR A 81 3.56 -0.66 -9.73
CA TYR A 81 2.48 -0.39 -10.69
C TYR A 81 1.60 0.71 -10.15
N HIS A 82 1.33 1.71 -10.99
CA HIS A 82 0.27 2.69 -10.78
C HIS A 82 -0.91 2.32 -11.68
N TYR A 83 -2.02 1.99 -11.02
CA TYR A 83 -3.29 1.69 -11.66
C TYR A 83 -4.30 2.80 -11.38
N GLU A 84 -5.20 3.02 -12.33
CA GLU A 84 -6.25 4.03 -12.23
C GLU A 84 -7.56 3.46 -12.75
N ALA A 85 -8.66 3.74 -12.05
CA ALA A 85 -9.98 3.50 -12.59
C ALA A 85 -10.25 4.45 -13.77
N VAL A 86 -10.61 3.94 -14.95
CA VAL A 86 -10.86 4.78 -16.15
C VAL A 86 -12.34 4.87 -16.51
N SER A 87 -13.17 4.04 -15.88
CA SER A 87 -14.62 4.07 -15.93
C SER A 87 -15.20 3.14 -14.87
N ASP A 88 -16.53 3.06 -14.77
CA ASP A 88 -17.21 2.08 -13.91
C ASP A 88 -16.69 0.65 -14.16
N ASP A 89 -16.36 -0.06 -13.08
CA ASP A 89 -15.81 -1.41 -13.07
C ASP A 89 -14.56 -1.63 -13.98
N SER A 90 -13.81 -0.58 -14.35
CA SER A 90 -12.70 -0.67 -15.30
C SER A 90 -11.44 0.03 -14.80
N VAL A 91 -10.30 -0.66 -14.84
CA VAL A 91 -9.00 -0.17 -14.37
C VAL A 91 -7.95 -0.33 -15.47
N ALA A 92 -7.07 0.66 -15.59
CA ALA A 92 -5.92 0.67 -16.52
C ALA A 92 -4.60 0.76 -15.75
N LEU A 93 -3.54 0.15 -16.30
CA LEU A 93 -2.16 0.39 -15.88
C LEU A 93 -1.71 1.72 -16.50
N LYS A 94 -1.36 2.71 -15.68
CA LYS A 94 -0.93 4.04 -16.12
C LYS A 94 0.58 4.18 -16.13
N TRP A 95 1.24 3.63 -15.11
CA TRP A 95 2.70 3.66 -15.00
C TRP A 95 3.25 2.39 -14.34
N LEU A 96 4.49 2.07 -14.66
CA LEU A 96 5.22 0.90 -14.19
C LEU A 96 6.70 1.24 -14.09
N TYR A 97 7.36 0.78 -13.03
CA TYR A 97 8.82 0.74 -12.95
C TYR A 97 9.34 -0.60 -12.45
N THR A 98 10.41 -1.08 -13.08
CA THR A 98 11.09 -2.35 -12.74
C THR A 98 12.46 -2.09 -12.13
N PHE A 99 12.69 -2.58 -10.91
CA PHE A 99 13.91 -2.37 -10.13
C PHE A 99 15.04 -3.34 -10.51
N SER A 100 15.42 -3.36 -11.79
CA SER A 100 16.37 -4.33 -12.34
C SER A 100 17.82 -4.17 -11.89
N GLU A 101 18.17 -3.01 -11.31
CA GLU A 101 19.50 -2.71 -10.77
C GLU A 101 19.65 -3.04 -9.28
N LEU A 102 18.55 -3.40 -8.61
CA LEU A 102 18.56 -3.88 -7.23
C LEU A 102 18.65 -5.41 -7.23
N SER A 103 17.83 -6.10 -6.43
CA SER A 103 17.82 -7.56 -6.41
C SER A 103 16.75 -8.13 -7.35
N CYS A 104 17.14 -9.12 -8.15
CA CYS A 104 16.23 -9.93 -8.98
C CYS A 104 16.28 -11.43 -8.62
N THR A 105 16.77 -11.74 -7.43
CA THR A 105 16.78 -13.10 -6.88
C THR A 105 15.41 -13.56 -6.41
N TYR A 106 15.25 -14.88 -6.32
CA TYR A 106 14.09 -15.43 -5.63
C TYR A 106 14.05 -14.96 -4.17
N ASP A 107 12.82 -14.79 -3.66
CA ASP A 107 12.55 -14.37 -2.27
C ASP A 107 12.88 -12.90 -1.97
N ASN A 108 12.80 -12.03 -2.98
CA ASN A 108 12.86 -10.58 -2.77
C ASN A 108 11.49 -9.97 -2.48
N TYR A 109 11.45 -9.06 -1.52
CA TYR A 109 10.28 -8.32 -1.08
C TYR A 109 10.38 -6.85 -1.50
N SER A 110 9.22 -6.22 -1.62
CA SER A 110 9.16 -4.77 -1.77
C SER A 110 7.87 -4.22 -1.19
N SER A 111 7.92 -3.01 -0.66
CA SER A 111 6.80 -2.32 -0.05
C SER A 111 6.65 -0.93 -0.66
N VAL A 112 5.45 -0.36 -0.58
CA VAL A 112 5.15 0.94 -1.17
C VAL A 112 4.29 1.80 -0.25
N ALA A 113 4.58 3.09 -0.22
CA ALA A 113 3.77 4.14 0.38
C ALA A 113 3.64 5.32 -0.60
N VAL A 114 2.72 6.23 -0.30
CA VAL A 114 2.56 7.49 -1.03
C VAL A 114 2.44 8.61 -0.01
N GLY A 115 3.18 9.69 -0.19
CA GLY A 115 3.19 10.86 0.70
C GLY A 115 3.64 12.12 -0.03
N ASP A 116 3.48 13.27 0.60
CA ASP A 116 3.97 14.57 0.10
C ASP A 116 5.17 14.92 0.99
N LEU A 117 6.36 14.52 0.54
CA LEU A 117 7.59 14.55 1.35
C LEU A 117 8.25 15.91 1.35
N ASP A 118 8.11 16.68 0.29
CA ASP A 118 8.69 18.01 0.17
C ASP A 118 7.67 19.15 0.28
N SER A 119 6.41 18.81 0.61
CA SER A 119 5.34 19.75 0.94
C SER A 119 4.92 20.66 -0.22
N ASP A 120 5.06 20.18 -1.46
CA ASP A 120 4.71 20.93 -2.67
C ASP A 120 3.29 20.61 -3.20
N SER A 121 2.59 19.69 -2.52
CA SER A 121 1.27 19.15 -2.87
C SER A 121 1.22 18.24 -4.11
N ASN A 122 2.36 17.89 -4.70
CA ASN A 122 2.51 16.75 -5.57
C ASN A 122 2.90 15.54 -4.69
N PRO A 123 2.21 14.40 -4.81
CA PRO A 123 2.54 13.24 -4.00
C PRO A 123 3.65 12.38 -4.65
N GLU A 124 4.52 11.84 -3.81
CA GLU A 124 5.56 10.90 -4.17
C GLU A 124 5.12 9.47 -3.93
N ILE A 125 5.51 8.58 -4.83
CA ILE A 125 5.60 7.14 -4.52
C ILE A 125 6.93 6.87 -3.84
N LEU A 126 6.88 6.27 -2.64
CA LEU A 126 8.03 5.74 -1.94
C LEU A 126 8.08 4.23 -2.10
N ALA A 127 9.16 3.76 -2.71
CA ALA A 127 9.42 2.37 -3.01
C ALA A 127 10.53 1.83 -2.11
N LEU A 128 10.20 0.88 -1.24
CA LEU A 128 11.16 0.18 -0.39
C LEU A 128 11.44 -1.20 -0.99
N MET A 129 12.69 -1.46 -1.32
CA MET A 129 13.09 -2.61 -2.12
C MET A 129 14.21 -3.40 -1.45
N ASP A 130 14.16 -4.72 -1.60
CA ASP A 130 15.33 -5.55 -1.35
C ASP A 130 16.48 -5.19 -2.30
N THR A 131 17.67 -5.16 -1.73
CA THR A 131 18.92 -4.92 -2.45
C THR A 131 19.68 -6.23 -2.64
N ASP A 132 20.58 -6.28 -3.62
CA ASP A 132 21.40 -7.47 -3.87
C ASP A 132 22.33 -7.69 -2.67
N PRO A 133 22.24 -8.85 -1.99
CA PRO A 133 23.05 -9.11 -0.81
C PRO A 133 24.56 -9.15 -1.04
N SER A 134 24.99 -9.26 -2.29
CA SER A 134 26.40 -9.28 -2.69
C SER A 134 26.97 -7.89 -3.00
N VAL A 135 26.12 -6.85 -2.98
CA VAL A 135 26.50 -5.48 -3.33
C VAL A 135 26.19 -4.54 -2.15
N SER A 136 27.24 -3.95 -1.60
CA SER A 136 27.13 -2.97 -0.51
C SER A 136 26.75 -1.58 -1.04
N GLY A 137 25.93 -0.86 -0.28
CA GLY A 137 25.57 0.54 -0.53
C GLY A 137 24.55 0.74 -1.65
N GLN A 138 23.73 -0.28 -1.95
CA GLN A 138 22.62 -0.10 -2.87
C GLN A 138 21.47 0.68 -2.23
N HIS A 139 20.79 1.49 -3.06
CA HIS A 139 19.75 2.38 -2.59
C HIS A 139 18.41 1.66 -2.51
N GLY A 140 18.12 1.06 -1.35
CA GLY A 140 16.88 0.32 -1.12
C GLY A 140 15.62 1.21 -1.10
N LEU A 141 15.76 2.52 -0.87
CA LEU A 141 14.67 3.48 -1.00
C LEU A 141 14.77 4.21 -2.33
N GLN A 142 13.68 4.20 -3.09
CA GLN A 142 13.55 4.85 -4.39
C GLN A 142 12.28 5.69 -4.37
N ILE A 143 12.35 6.96 -4.78
CA ILE A 143 11.24 7.90 -4.65
C ILE A 143 10.93 8.50 -6.02
N PHE A 144 9.65 8.52 -6.39
CA PHE A 144 9.16 9.04 -7.66
C PHE A 144 8.13 10.13 -7.38
N GLU A 145 8.44 11.34 -7.76
CA GLU A 145 7.57 12.51 -7.62
C GLU A 145 6.54 12.55 -8.76
N TRP A 146 5.31 12.92 -8.45
CA TRP A 146 4.28 13.13 -9.46
C TRP A 146 4.57 14.39 -10.28
N ASP A 147 4.57 14.29 -11.61
CA ASP A 147 4.69 15.46 -12.48
C ASP A 147 3.30 15.91 -12.99
N PRO A 148 2.76 17.05 -12.49
CA PRO A 148 1.44 17.54 -12.89
C PRO A 148 1.41 18.08 -14.34
N ASP A 149 2.56 18.35 -14.96
CA ASP A 149 2.62 18.79 -16.36
C ASP A 149 2.49 17.60 -17.32
N SER A 150 3.09 16.45 -16.98
CA SER A 150 3.01 15.23 -17.79
C SER A 150 1.89 14.27 -17.38
N LEU A 151 1.30 14.47 -16.20
CA LEU A 151 0.30 13.60 -15.59
C LEU A 151 0.82 12.16 -15.45
N ALA A 152 2.07 12.02 -15.02
CA ALA A 152 2.73 10.73 -14.83
C ALA A 152 3.87 10.82 -13.82
N PHE A 153 4.25 9.65 -13.28
CA PHE A 153 5.54 9.50 -12.59
C PHE A 153 6.68 9.37 -13.61
N PRO A 154 7.91 9.79 -13.25
CA PRO A 154 9.06 9.72 -14.16
C PRO A 154 9.52 8.28 -14.44
N ASP A 155 10.22 8.08 -15.56
CA ASP A 155 10.81 6.79 -15.95
C ASP A 155 12.06 6.42 -15.13
N THR A 156 12.50 7.30 -14.24
CA THR A 156 13.59 7.10 -13.28
C THR A 156 13.22 7.74 -11.95
N PRO A 157 13.67 7.21 -10.81
CA PRO A 157 13.41 7.83 -9.51
C PRO A 157 13.87 9.29 -9.49
N THR A 158 13.07 10.16 -8.88
CA THR A 158 13.46 11.54 -8.58
C THR A 158 14.66 11.55 -7.64
N THR A 159 14.60 10.70 -6.62
CA THR A 159 15.74 10.50 -5.72
C THR A 159 15.78 9.07 -5.18
N THR A 160 16.94 8.70 -4.64
CA THR A 160 17.22 7.37 -4.12
C THR A 160 18.13 7.48 -2.91
N TRP A 161 17.97 6.57 -1.95
CA TRP A 161 18.77 6.56 -0.74
C TRP A 161 19.08 5.16 -0.24
N ASP A 162 20.30 4.96 0.26
CA ASP A 162 20.73 3.72 0.93
C ASP A 162 20.24 3.62 2.37
N MET A 163 19.57 4.66 2.89
CA MET A 163 19.11 4.76 4.28
C MET A 163 20.26 4.65 5.31
N GLY A 164 21.50 4.93 4.90
CA GLY A 164 22.70 4.71 5.72
C GLY A 164 22.94 3.23 6.05
N LEU A 165 22.42 2.31 5.24
CA LEU A 165 22.54 0.87 5.41
C LEU A 165 23.58 0.29 4.47
N ASP A 166 24.15 -0.86 4.86
CA ASP A 166 24.97 -1.65 3.95
C ASP A 166 24.10 -2.26 2.83
N ASN A 167 22.90 -2.72 3.19
CA ASN A 167 21.90 -3.28 2.31
C ASN A 167 20.54 -3.36 3.03
N VAL A 168 19.49 -3.52 2.26
CA VAL A 168 18.16 -3.97 2.68
C VAL A 168 18.02 -5.43 2.26
N TRP A 169 17.90 -6.34 3.22
CA TRP A 169 17.67 -7.77 2.93
C TRP A 169 16.22 -8.09 2.68
N GLU A 170 15.34 -7.46 3.45
CA GLU A 170 13.91 -7.67 3.37
C GLU A 170 13.20 -6.36 3.67
N ALA A 171 12.53 -5.84 2.65
CA ALA A 171 11.64 -4.70 2.69
C ALA A 171 10.33 -5.15 3.36
N GLY A 172 10.17 -4.78 4.62
CA GLY A 172 8.97 -5.09 5.39
C GLY A 172 7.81 -4.18 5.00
N GLN A 173 7.57 -3.16 5.81
CA GLN A 173 6.48 -2.19 5.63
C GLN A 173 7.03 -0.78 5.60
N ILE A 174 6.39 0.08 4.80
CA ILE A 174 6.66 1.51 4.73
C ILE A 174 5.34 2.28 4.96
N LEU A 175 5.42 3.40 5.67
CA LEU A 175 4.30 4.30 5.94
C LEU A 175 4.82 5.74 5.93
N THR A 176 4.06 6.64 5.32
CA THR A 176 4.25 8.10 5.37
C THR A 176 3.17 8.69 6.26
N ALA A 177 3.55 9.54 7.20
CA ALA A 177 2.62 10.23 8.10
C ALA A 177 3.31 11.42 8.76
N GLU A 178 2.54 12.46 9.09
CA GLU A 178 2.93 13.51 10.04
C GLU A 178 2.80 12.97 11.47
N LEU A 179 3.89 12.97 12.25
CA LEU A 179 3.97 12.35 13.58
C LEU A 179 4.27 13.30 14.73
N ASP A 180 4.90 14.46 14.48
CA ASP A 180 5.51 15.28 15.53
C ASP A 180 5.02 16.75 15.63
N GLY A 181 4.18 17.16 14.70
CA GLY A 181 3.38 18.38 14.64
C GLY A 181 3.91 19.44 13.67
N ASP A 182 4.82 19.10 12.77
CA ASP A 182 5.33 20.00 11.75
C ASP A 182 4.62 19.85 10.38
N GLU A 183 5.16 20.48 9.32
CA GLU A 183 4.56 20.43 7.97
C GLU A 183 5.13 19.28 7.12
N THR A 184 6.18 18.60 7.60
CA THR A 184 6.92 17.55 6.90
C THR A 184 6.33 16.19 7.26
N GLN A 185 6.28 15.27 6.31
CA GLN A 185 5.89 13.89 6.61
C GLN A 185 7.10 13.06 6.98
N GLU A 186 7.01 12.32 8.08
CA GLU A 186 7.96 11.26 8.39
C GLU A 186 7.65 9.96 7.64
N VAL A 187 8.72 9.28 7.28
CA VAL A 187 8.74 7.96 6.67
C VAL A 187 9.14 6.94 7.72
N ILE A 188 8.23 6.00 7.98
CA ILE A 188 8.42 4.90 8.91
C ILE A 188 8.65 3.64 8.10
N VAL A 189 9.78 2.96 8.32
CA VAL A 189 10.10 1.69 7.65
C VAL A 189 10.42 0.60 8.66
N SER A 190 9.95 -0.62 8.36
CA SER A 190 10.43 -1.84 9.00
C SER A 190 11.19 -2.68 7.97
N ILE A 191 12.41 -3.09 8.32
CA ILE A 191 13.32 -3.78 7.41
C ILE A 191 14.18 -4.80 8.14
N MET A 192 14.65 -5.80 7.37
CA MET A 192 15.82 -6.59 7.73
C MET A 192 17.06 -6.05 7.02
N ASP A 193 18.18 -5.98 7.72
CA ASP A 193 19.43 -5.40 7.22
C ASP A 193 20.69 -6.09 7.81
N GLY A 194 21.84 -5.87 7.18
CA GLY A 194 23.16 -6.28 7.69
C GLY A 194 24.01 -7.04 6.67
N PRO A 195 25.18 -7.59 6.99
CA PRO A 195 25.99 -8.32 6.01
C PRO A 195 25.42 -9.71 5.67
N TRP A 196 25.02 -9.99 4.42
CA TRP A 196 24.27 -11.22 4.06
C TRP A 196 24.94 -12.51 4.55
N GLY A 197 24.14 -13.43 5.07
CA GLY A 197 24.61 -14.71 5.61
C GLY A 197 25.27 -14.63 7.00
N THR A 198 25.27 -13.45 7.64
CA THR A 198 25.55 -13.31 9.07
C THR A 198 24.23 -13.22 9.87
N THR A 199 24.29 -12.85 11.16
CA THR A 199 23.07 -12.53 11.91
C THR A 199 22.51 -11.22 11.37
N GLY A 200 21.50 -11.31 10.49
CA GLY A 200 20.71 -10.14 10.09
C GLY A 200 20.09 -9.46 11.30
N SER A 201 19.91 -8.15 11.22
CA SER A 201 19.17 -7.37 12.19
C SER A 201 17.79 -7.06 11.64
N CYS A 202 16.83 -6.84 12.53
CA CYS A 202 15.57 -6.19 12.21
C CYS A 202 15.64 -4.77 12.79
N ARG A 203 15.26 -3.78 11.99
CA ARG A 203 15.16 -2.39 12.46
C ARG A 203 13.85 -1.76 12.04
N LEU A 204 13.39 -0.87 12.91
CA LEU A 204 12.38 0.13 12.62
C LEU A 204 13.12 1.46 12.51
N MET A 205 12.93 2.19 11.42
CA MET A 205 13.51 3.52 11.22
C MET A 205 12.38 4.53 10.99
N ILE A 206 12.62 5.75 11.46
CA ILE A 206 11.81 6.94 11.17
C ILE A 206 12.78 7.99 10.67
N PHE A 207 12.47 8.61 9.54
CA PHE A 207 13.27 9.68 8.94
C PHE A 207 12.35 10.61 8.15
N GLU A 208 12.84 11.79 7.84
CA GLU A 208 12.13 12.82 7.06
C GLU A 208 13.11 13.46 6.06
N LEU A 209 12.59 14.21 5.09
CA LEU A 209 13.41 14.97 4.15
C LEU A 209 13.82 16.30 4.80
N GLU A 210 15.10 16.47 5.14
CA GLU A 210 15.55 17.63 5.96
C GLU A 210 15.37 19.01 5.30
N ASN A 211 15.34 19.08 3.97
CA ASN A 211 15.42 20.34 3.23
C ASN A 211 14.21 20.66 2.37
N ASN A 212 13.18 19.80 2.36
CA ASN A 212 11.98 19.94 1.52
C ASN A 212 12.33 20.21 0.03
N ASP A 213 13.38 19.57 -0.47
CA ASP A 213 13.78 19.62 -1.89
C ASP A 213 14.19 18.21 -2.31
N LEU A 214 13.23 17.48 -2.87
CA LEU A 214 13.42 16.10 -3.28
C LEU A 214 14.42 15.96 -4.44
N GLY A 215 14.58 17.00 -5.26
CA GLY A 215 15.54 17.04 -6.36
C GLY A 215 16.99 17.24 -5.90
N SER A 216 17.20 17.69 -4.66
CA SER A 216 18.52 17.92 -4.08
C SER A 216 18.56 17.62 -2.57
N PRO A 217 18.28 16.36 -2.13
CA PRO A 217 18.26 16.01 -0.71
C PRO A 217 19.64 16.16 -0.06
N VAL A 218 19.67 16.40 1.25
CA VAL A 218 20.91 16.64 2.05
C VAL A 218 21.16 15.57 3.11
#